data_AF-A0A8T2Q181-F1
#
_entry.id   AF-A0A8T2Q181-F1
#
_cell.length_a   1.000
_cell.length_b   1.000
_cell.length_c   1.000
_cell.angle_alpha   90.00
_cell.angle_beta   90.00
_cell.angle_gamma   90.00
#
_symmetry.space_group_name_H-M   'P 1'
#
loop_
_entity.id
_entity.type
_entity.pdbx_description
1 polymer ?
#
loop_
_entity_poly.entity_id
_entity_poly.type
_entity_poly.pdbx_seq_one_letter_code
_entity_poly.pdbx_strand_id
1 'polypeptide(L)'
;MIILDVRNIYETRIGKFVPPEDIECLDPQIRQYSDLPQWIDSNAERLRNKSILMYCTGGVRCEMASAYIKKKGSGFQNVFQLSGGIQRYLETFPDGGFFKGKNFVFDHRVAVPSVCPDILGACTKCGVPFDDYTSRVRCSHCRMLVLVCNDCQARLVSEGQPQTQLCEICTANKSVKNCDLNNQLVLTSNGMCPDKAVHLEKSNESTNRHISAGCTDLRVSANGAVRRKLRILCLHGFRQSASSLKGRLAAFTKKLKGFAEFVFIDAPHEVPLIVTNAKENDYGQSTSRCQTAGKMPGKKFAWLVTPEMTSRTSSAVLVSDTILMSRNERGFDKDQYKRQTLGWISSLRKLEEVFNDQGRFDGVLGFSQGAAVAASLCISSESTLQEKSSIKFRFAILCSGFISPASEMQDLMAHVSLPLKCPSLHIYADSGGHDRQIVNTDSMQLKALFDPGTAMVLTHNLGHILPSHRDDMEKVKQFLSQFI
;
A
#
# COMPACT_ATOMS: atom_id res chain seq x y z
N MET A 1 -10.84 -30.72 -7.11
CA MET A 1 -10.01 -29.59 -6.64
C MET A 1 -10.60 -28.31 -7.21
N ILE A 2 -10.44 -27.17 -6.55
CA ILE A 2 -10.95 -25.88 -7.00
C ILE A 2 -9.80 -24.88 -6.99
N ILE A 3 -9.69 -24.07 -8.04
CA ILE A 3 -8.86 -22.86 -8.04
C ILE A 3 -9.77 -21.66 -7.80
N LEU A 4 -9.47 -20.85 -6.78
CA LEU A 4 -10.27 -19.69 -6.41
C LEU A 4 -9.46 -18.39 -6.60
N ASP A 5 -9.94 -17.52 -7.48
CA ASP A 5 -9.40 -16.18 -7.70
C ASP A 5 -9.91 -15.24 -6.60
N VAL A 6 -9.03 -14.76 -5.71
CA VAL A 6 -9.46 -13.84 -4.63
C VAL A 6 -9.22 -12.37 -4.97
N ARG A 7 -9.03 -12.07 -6.26
CA ARG A 7 -8.80 -10.71 -6.75
C ARG A 7 -10.10 -9.97 -7.06
N ASN A 8 -9.99 -8.67 -7.25
CA ASN A 8 -11.10 -7.87 -7.75
C ASN A 8 -11.31 -8.18 -9.24
N ILE A 9 -12.54 -8.07 -9.70
CA ILE A 9 -12.95 -8.42 -11.06
C ILE A 9 -12.10 -7.74 -12.16
N TYR A 10 -11.72 -6.48 -11.97
CA TYR A 10 -10.89 -5.76 -12.95
C TYR A 10 -9.49 -6.37 -13.08
N GLU A 11 -8.97 -7.04 -12.05
CA GLU A 11 -7.68 -7.73 -12.12
C GLU A 11 -7.81 -9.05 -12.89
N THR A 12 -8.92 -9.76 -12.68
CA THR A 12 -9.22 -11.03 -13.36
C THR A 12 -9.51 -10.86 -14.84
N ARG A 13 -10.09 -9.73 -15.25
CA ARG A 13 -10.42 -9.45 -16.66
C ARG A 13 -9.20 -9.31 -17.57
N ILE A 14 -8.04 -8.96 -17.03
CA ILE A 14 -6.83 -8.80 -17.85
C ILE A 14 -5.87 -9.97 -17.74
N GLY A 15 -6.02 -10.86 -16.76
CA GLY A 15 -5.20 -12.05 -16.65
C GLY A 15 -5.71 -12.99 -15.57
N LYS A 16 -5.66 -14.30 -15.81
CA LYS A 16 -6.16 -15.34 -14.89
C LYS A 16 -5.47 -16.69 -15.13
N PHE A 17 -5.62 -17.59 -14.17
CA PHE A 17 -5.20 -18.98 -14.38
C PHE A 17 -6.20 -19.71 -15.28
N VAL A 18 -5.67 -20.50 -16.21
CA VAL A 18 -6.39 -21.41 -17.11
C VAL A 18 -5.79 -22.80 -16.90
N PRO A 19 -6.28 -23.55 -15.89
CA PRO A 19 -5.84 -24.92 -15.66
C PRO A 19 -6.47 -25.89 -16.67
N PRO A 20 -6.06 -27.17 -16.67
CA PRO A 20 -6.77 -28.26 -17.35
C PRO A 20 -8.28 -28.32 -17.05
N GLU A 21 -9.06 -28.86 -17.98
CA GLU A 21 -10.53 -28.83 -17.97
C GLU A 21 -11.19 -29.55 -16.78
N ASP A 22 -10.48 -30.48 -16.12
CA ASP A 22 -10.94 -31.20 -14.94
C ASP A 22 -10.85 -30.38 -13.63
N ILE A 23 -10.22 -29.20 -13.70
CA ILE A 23 -10.04 -28.31 -12.54
C ILE A 23 -10.96 -27.10 -12.66
N GLU A 24 -11.89 -27.03 -11.72
CA GLU A 24 -12.84 -25.92 -11.62
C GLU A 24 -12.15 -24.63 -11.17
N CYS A 25 -12.27 -23.56 -11.97
CA CYS A 25 -11.88 -22.20 -11.60
C CYS A 25 -13.10 -21.37 -11.16
N LEU A 26 -13.03 -20.81 -9.96
CA LEU A 26 -14.03 -19.90 -9.42
C LEU A 26 -13.53 -18.46 -9.44
N ASP A 27 -14.28 -17.60 -10.13
CA ASP A 27 -14.15 -16.15 -10.12
C ASP A 27 -15.32 -15.55 -9.32
N PRO A 28 -15.09 -15.07 -8.09
CA PRO A 28 -16.09 -14.41 -7.26
C PRO A 28 -16.65 -13.12 -7.84
N GLN A 29 -15.98 -12.52 -8.83
CA GLN A 29 -16.40 -11.27 -9.47
C GLN A 29 -16.61 -10.11 -8.49
N ILE A 30 -15.81 -10.09 -7.42
CA ILE A 30 -15.89 -9.07 -6.36
C ILE A 30 -15.37 -7.71 -6.84
N ARG A 31 -15.96 -6.62 -6.34
CA ARG A 31 -15.49 -5.25 -6.65
C ARG A 31 -14.30 -4.86 -5.80
N GLN A 32 -14.34 -5.31 -4.54
CA GLN A 32 -13.35 -5.05 -3.51
C GLN A 32 -13.22 -6.29 -2.62
N TYR A 33 -12.07 -6.44 -1.97
CA TYR A 33 -11.77 -7.60 -1.15
C TYR A 33 -12.77 -7.85 0.00
N SER A 34 -13.36 -6.78 0.56
CA SER A 34 -14.37 -6.90 1.63
C SER A 34 -15.65 -7.61 1.20
N ASP A 35 -15.90 -7.78 -0.10
CA ASP A 35 -17.06 -8.50 -0.61
C ASP A 35 -16.81 -10.03 -0.65
N LEU A 36 -15.55 -10.47 -0.56
CA LEU A 36 -15.18 -11.88 -0.65
C LEU A 36 -15.77 -12.76 0.47
N PRO A 37 -15.78 -12.36 1.76
CA PRO A 37 -16.42 -13.14 2.83
C PRO A 37 -17.87 -13.50 2.52
N GLN A 38 -18.66 -12.53 2.05
CA GLN A 38 -20.05 -12.73 1.69
C GLN A 38 -20.19 -13.73 0.52
N TRP A 39 -19.33 -13.63 -0.49
CA TRP A 39 -19.33 -14.60 -1.58
C TRP A 39 -18.99 -16.01 -1.10
N ILE A 40 -17.98 -16.15 -0.22
CA ILE A 40 -17.60 -17.44 0.38
C ILE A 40 -18.76 -18.03 1.19
N ASP A 41 -19.47 -17.21 1.96
CA ASP A 41 -20.64 -17.64 2.74
C ASP A 41 -21.74 -18.18 1.83
N SER A 42 -22.08 -17.45 0.77
CA SER A 42 -23.09 -17.85 -0.21
C SER A 42 -22.68 -19.07 -1.05
N ASN A 43 -21.39 -19.41 -1.11
CA ASN A 43 -20.86 -20.54 -1.88
C ASN A 43 -20.29 -21.65 -0.98
N ALA A 44 -20.59 -21.63 0.32
CA ALA A 44 -19.98 -22.53 1.30
C ALA A 44 -20.15 -24.01 0.93
N GLU A 45 -21.34 -24.42 0.48
CA GLU A 45 -21.60 -25.81 0.08
C GLU A 45 -20.79 -26.26 -1.14
N ARG A 46 -20.56 -25.37 -2.10
CA ARG A 46 -19.72 -25.65 -3.28
C ARG A 46 -18.25 -25.84 -2.90
N LEU A 47 -17.81 -25.16 -1.84
CA LEU A 47 -16.45 -25.20 -1.33
C LEU A 47 -16.21 -26.32 -0.30
N ARG A 48 -17.27 -26.82 0.35
CA ARG A 48 -17.20 -27.83 1.40
C ARG A 48 -16.59 -29.13 0.88
N ASN A 49 -15.69 -29.71 1.66
CA ASN A 49 -14.95 -30.96 1.38
C ASN A 49 -14.11 -30.93 0.09
N LYS A 50 -13.86 -29.76 -0.49
CA LYS A 50 -12.98 -29.60 -1.66
C LYS A 50 -11.58 -29.19 -1.24
N SER A 51 -10.58 -29.56 -2.05
CA SER A 51 -9.25 -28.95 -1.99
C SER A 51 -9.28 -27.63 -2.75
N ILE A 52 -9.12 -26.52 -2.04
CA ILE A 52 -9.23 -25.15 -2.56
C ILE A 52 -7.82 -24.55 -2.67
N LEU A 53 -7.40 -24.21 -3.88
CA LEU A 53 -6.14 -23.56 -4.19
C LEU A 53 -6.42 -22.10 -4.58
N MET A 54 -5.95 -21.14 -3.79
CA MET A 54 -6.25 -19.73 -4.01
C MET A 54 -5.07 -18.97 -4.57
N TYR A 55 -5.35 -17.92 -5.34
CA TYR A 55 -4.31 -17.01 -5.81
C TYR A 55 -4.78 -15.55 -5.80
N CYS A 56 -3.80 -14.66 -5.65
CA CYS A 56 -3.94 -13.24 -5.92
C CYS A 56 -2.59 -12.67 -6.40
N THR A 57 -2.53 -11.38 -6.72
CA THR A 57 -1.32 -10.74 -7.27
C THR A 57 -0.04 -11.07 -6.49
N GLY A 58 -0.07 -10.91 -5.16
CA GLY A 58 1.11 -11.06 -4.28
C GLY A 58 0.87 -11.87 -3.02
N GLY A 59 -0.14 -12.75 -2.98
CA GLY A 59 -0.40 -13.68 -1.87
C GLY A 59 -1.15 -13.12 -0.65
N VAL A 60 -1.03 -11.83 -0.33
CA VAL A 60 -1.57 -11.24 0.93
C VAL A 60 -3.08 -11.46 1.12
N ARG A 61 -3.89 -11.33 0.06
CA ARG A 61 -5.35 -11.59 0.14
C ARG A 61 -5.68 -13.06 0.39
N CYS A 62 -4.84 -13.98 -0.07
CA CYS A 62 -5.03 -15.41 0.11
C CYS A 62 -4.76 -15.84 1.55
N GLU A 63 -3.82 -15.18 2.25
CA GLU A 63 -3.57 -15.43 3.68
C GLU A 63 -4.82 -15.13 4.51
N MET A 64 -5.46 -14.01 4.22
CA MET A 64 -6.67 -13.58 4.92
C MET A 64 -7.88 -14.45 4.52
N ALA A 65 -8.03 -14.78 3.24
CA ALA A 65 -9.12 -15.64 2.75
C ALA A 65 -8.99 -17.08 3.29
N SER A 66 -7.77 -17.63 3.37
CA SER A 66 -7.55 -18.98 3.90
C SER A 66 -7.93 -19.10 5.37
N ALA A 67 -7.57 -18.10 6.19
CA ALA A 67 -7.99 -18.05 7.58
C ALA A 67 -9.51 -17.96 7.71
N TYR A 68 -10.17 -17.19 6.85
CA TYR A 68 -11.62 -17.05 6.85
C TYR A 68 -12.33 -18.37 6.49
N ILE A 69 -11.92 -19.04 5.41
CA ILE A 69 -12.51 -20.30 4.97
C ILE A 69 -12.30 -21.39 6.04
N LYS A 70 -11.09 -21.52 6.59
CA LYS A 70 -10.79 -22.50 7.65
C LYS A 70 -11.63 -22.30 8.92
N LYS A 71 -11.98 -21.05 9.26
CA LYS A 71 -12.83 -20.73 10.42
C LYS A 71 -14.25 -21.33 10.31
N LYS A 72 -14.71 -21.72 9.11
CA LYS A 72 -16.01 -22.36 8.91
C LYS A 72 -16.11 -23.78 9.47
N GLY A 73 -14.98 -24.38 9.89
CA GLY A 73 -14.98 -25.64 10.62
C GLY A 73 -14.90 -26.87 9.74
N SER A 74 -15.58 -27.95 10.14
CA SER A 74 -15.51 -29.26 9.50
C SER A 74 -15.89 -29.18 8.01
N GLY A 75 -15.01 -29.70 7.16
CA GLY A 75 -15.15 -29.67 5.70
C GLY A 75 -14.41 -28.53 4.99
N PHE A 76 -13.72 -27.64 5.71
CA PHE A 76 -12.95 -26.52 5.12
C PHE A 76 -11.45 -26.58 5.44
N GLN A 77 -10.89 -27.78 5.54
CA GLN A 77 -9.52 -28.00 6.01
C GLN A 77 -8.47 -27.86 4.89
N ASN A 78 -8.82 -28.30 3.68
CA ASN A 78 -7.92 -28.38 2.53
C ASN A 78 -7.85 -27.06 1.75
N VAL A 79 -7.34 -26.02 2.40
CA VAL A 79 -7.22 -24.67 1.82
C VAL A 79 -5.76 -24.28 1.69
N PHE A 80 -5.35 -24.04 0.45
CA PHE A 80 -3.99 -23.76 0.01
C PHE A 80 -3.93 -22.41 -0.71
N GLN A 81 -2.75 -21.81 -0.76
CA GLN A 81 -2.51 -20.56 -1.46
C GLN A 81 -1.27 -20.63 -2.34
N LEU A 82 -1.28 -19.92 -3.45
CA LEU A 82 -0.12 -19.72 -4.29
C LEU A 82 0.93 -18.89 -3.53
N SER A 83 2.04 -19.51 -3.17
CA SER A 83 3.13 -18.87 -2.42
C SER A 83 3.73 -17.71 -3.23
N GLY A 84 3.73 -16.50 -2.66
CA GLY A 84 4.19 -15.28 -3.35
C GLY A 84 3.22 -14.74 -4.41
N GLY A 85 2.06 -15.37 -4.61
CA GLY A 85 1.05 -14.94 -5.59
C GLY A 85 1.46 -15.11 -7.06
N ILE A 86 0.69 -14.49 -7.95
CA ILE A 86 0.93 -14.53 -9.40
C ILE A 86 2.32 -13.99 -9.75
N GLN A 87 2.80 -12.97 -9.03
CA GLN A 87 4.11 -12.39 -9.29
C GLN A 87 5.22 -13.44 -9.22
N ARG A 88 5.32 -14.17 -8.11
CA ARG A 88 6.34 -15.22 -7.94
C ARG A 88 6.11 -16.38 -8.91
N TYR A 89 4.85 -16.68 -9.25
CA TYR A 89 4.54 -17.71 -10.24
C TYR A 89 5.13 -17.37 -11.61
N LEU A 90 4.94 -16.14 -12.10
CA LEU A 90 5.50 -15.70 -13.39
C LEU A 90 7.03 -15.59 -13.37
N GLU A 91 7.64 -15.35 -12.21
CA GLU A 91 9.10 -15.43 -12.04
C GLU A 91 9.61 -16.88 -12.12
N THR A 92 8.82 -17.84 -11.62
CA THR A 92 9.17 -19.27 -11.60
C THR A 92 8.87 -19.97 -12.92
N PHE A 93 7.83 -19.52 -13.62
CA PHE A 93 7.40 -20.01 -14.93
C PHE A 93 7.45 -18.85 -15.94
N PRO A 94 8.64 -18.53 -16.48
CA PRO A 94 8.81 -17.41 -17.39
C PRO A 94 7.98 -17.53 -18.67
N ASP A 95 7.63 -18.74 -19.10
CA ASP A 95 6.73 -19.02 -20.24
C ASP A 95 5.25 -18.68 -19.95
N GLY A 96 4.95 -18.25 -18.71
CA GLY A 96 3.62 -17.91 -18.23
C GLY A 96 2.86 -19.10 -17.63
N GLY A 97 3.32 -20.34 -17.85
CA GLY A 97 2.64 -21.56 -17.42
C GLY A 97 1.12 -21.55 -17.65
N PHE A 98 0.36 -21.79 -16.59
CA PHE A 98 -1.10 -21.77 -16.58
C PHE A 98 -1.69 -20.36 -16.46
N PHE A 99 -0.89 -19.30 -16.29
CA PHE A 99 -1.38 -17.94 -16.18
C PHE A 99 -1.38 -17.24 -17.56
N LYS A 100 -2.57 -16.83 -18.01
CA LYS A 100 -2.77 -16.16 -19.31
C LYS A 100 -3.09 -14.67 -19.12
N GLY A 101 -2.68 -13.84 -20.07
CA GLY A 101 -2.85 -12.37 -20.03
C GLY A 101 -1.86 -11.65 -19.12
N LYS A 102 -2.30 -10.56 -18.50
CA LYS A 102 -1.49 -9.65 -17.68
C LYS A 102 -1.85 -9.73 -16.20
N ASN A 103 -0.83 -9.74 -15.33
CA ASN A 103 -1.00 -9.64 -13.89
C ASN A 103 -1.15 -8.17 -13.49
N PHE A 104 -2.35 -7.76 -13.05
CA PHE A 104 -2.56 -6.41 -12.52
C PHE A 104 -1.68 -6.14 -11.29
N VAL A 105 -0.94 -5.03 -11.30
CA VAL A 105 -0.07 -4.59 -10.20
C VAL A 105 -0.41 -3.16 -9.77
N PHE A 106 -0.20 -2.87 -8.49
CA PHE A 106 -0.62 -1.61 -7.87
C PHE A 106 0.43 -0.49 -7.96
N ASP A 107 1.50 -0.68 -8.73
CA ASP A 107 2.54 0.32 -8.97
C ASP A 107 2.37 1.00 -10.34
N HIS A 108 3.40 1.73 -10.79
CA HIS A 108 3.39 2.50 -12.02
C HIS A 108 3.26 1.62 -13.28
N ARG A 109 3.60 0.34 -13.20
CA ARG A 109 3.52 -0.60 -14.32
C ARG A 109 2.07 -0.93 -14.69
N VAL A 110 1.13 -0.78 -13.74
CA VAL A 110 -0.32 -1.09 -13.86
C VAL A 110 -0.63 -2.57 -14.11
N ALA A 111 0.09 -3.23 -15.01
CA ALA A 111 0.05 -4.66 -15.21
C ALA A 111 1.41 -5.18 -15.67
N VAL A 112 1.74 -6.41 -15.32
CA VAL A 112 2.93 -7.13 -15.79
C VAL A 112 2.47 -8.23 -16.74
N PRO A 113 2.90 -8.23 -18.01
CA PRO A 113 2.48 -9.24 -18.97
C PRO A 113 3.05 -10.62 -18.63
N SER A 114 2.25 -11.66 -18.84
CA SER A 114 2.76 -13.01 -19.10
C SER A 114 3.41 -13.04 -20.48
N VAL A 115 4.21 -14.06 -20.78
CA VAL A 115 4.77 -14.27 -22.13
C VAL A 115 3.67 -14.59 -23.17
N CYS A 116 2.50 -15.02 -22.70
CA CYS A 116 1.33 -15.22 -23.54
C CYS A 116 0.77 -13.87 -24.07
N PRO A 117 0.68 -13.67 -25.40
CA PRO A 117 0.20 -12.43 -26.00
C PRO A 117 -1.33 -12.28 -25.96
N ASP A 118 -2.06 -13.27 -25.42
CA ASP A 118 -3.51 -13.30 -25.46
C ASP A 118 -4.11 -12.15 -24.64
N ILE A 119 -4.85 -11.29 -25.33
CA ILE A 119 -5.62 -10.22 -24.71
C ILE A 119 -6.93 -10.82 -24.20
N LEU A 120 -6.98 -11.09 -22.90
CA LEU A 120 -8.19 -11.66 -22.26
C LEU A 120 -9.31 -10.65 -22.05
N GLY A 121 -8.94 -9.37 -21.89
CA GLY A 121 -9.87 -8.30 -21.63
C GLY A 121 -10.58 -7.83 -22.91
N ALA A 122 -11.70 -7.15 -22.73
CA ALA A 122 -12.41 -6.50 -23.82
C ALA A 122 -12.84 -5.09 -23.41
N CYS A 123 -12.89 -4.20 -24.38
CA CYS A 123 -13.46 -2.88 -24.22
C CYS A 123 -14.93 -3.00 -23.81
N THR A 124 -15.29 -2.45 -22.65
CA THR A 124 -16.66 -2.46 -22.11
C THR A 124 -17.68 -1.70 -22.97
N LYS A 125 -17.23 -0.97 -24.00
CA LYS A 125 -18.08 -0.19 -24.91
C LYS A 125 -18.30 -0.86 -26.27
N CYS A 126 -17.22 -1.28 -26.94
CA CYS A 126 -17.30 -1.84 -28.29
C CYS A 126 -16.91 -3.32 -28.38
N GLY A 127 -16.50 -3.96 -27.27
CA GLY A 127 -16.16 -5.38 -27.22
C GLY A 127 -14.82 -5.75 -27.83
N VAL A 128 -14.07 -4.82 -28.43
CA VAL A 128 -12.75 -5.15 -29.02
C VAL A 128 -11.78 -5.63 -27.93
N PRO A 129 -10.90 -6.62 -28.23
CA PRO A 129 -9.89 -7.07 -27.28
C PRO A 129 -9.07 -5.89 -26.76
N PHE A 130 -9.04 -5.73 -25.43
CA PHE A 130 -8.32 -4.65 -24.76
C PHE A 130 -8.08 -4.99 -23.30
N ASP A 131 -6.85 -4.84 -22.82
CA ASP A 131 -6.43 -5.24 -21.46
C ASP A 131 -5.55 -4.17 -20.77
N ASP A 132 -5.56 -2.95 -21.28
CA ASP A 132 -4.76 -1.83 -20.75
C ASP A 132 -5.58 -0.91 -19.84
N TYR A 133 -5.11 -0.73 -18.60
CA TYR A 133 -5.69 0.18 -17.63
C TYR A 133 -4.88 1.49 -17.45
N THR A 134 -3.91 1.77 -18.31
CA THR A 134 -3.04 2.95 -18.21
C THR A 134 -3.83 4.26 -18.23
N SER A 135 -4.92 4.33 -18.99
CA SER A 135 -5.86 5.46 -19.01
C SER A 135 -6.70 5.62 -17.74
N ARG A 136 -6.68 4.60 -16.86
CA ARG A 136 -7.36 4.58 -15.54
C ARG A 136 -8.83 4.99 -15.61
N VAL A 137 -9.53 4.64 -16.70
CA VAL A 137 -10.96 4.89 -16.85
C VAL A 137 -11.70 4.19 -15.72
N ARG A 138 -12.65 4.90 -15.11
CA ARG A 138 -13.41 4.42 -13.95
C ARG A 138 -14.90 4.43 -14.22
N CYS A 139 -15.58 3.45 -13.67
CA CYS A 139 -17.02 3.44 -13.56
C CYS A 139 -17.51 4.70 -12.84
N SER A 140 -18.43 5.42 -13.45
CA SER A 140 -19.09 6.61 -12.92
C SER A 140 -19.86 6.34 -11.63
N HIS A 141 -20.36 5.12 -11.44
CA HIS A 141 -21.14 4.75 -10.25
C HIS A 141 -20.27 4.24 -9.09
N CYS A 142 -19.47 3.19 -9.31
CA CYS A 142 -18.72 2.53 -8.23
C CYS A 142 -17.22 2.86 -8.23
N ARG A 143 -16.74 3.67 -9.17
CA ARG A 143 -15.31 4.07 -9.31
C ARG A 143 -14.31 2.94 -9.61
N MET A 144 -14.79 1.71 -9.81
CA MET A 144 -13.96 0.57 -10.25
C MET A 144 -13.34 0.83 -11.62
N LEU A 145 -12.14 0.31 -11.87
CA LEU A 145 -11.50 0.40 -13.19
C LEU A 145 -12.34 -0.32 -14.25
N VAL A 146 -12.37 0.24 -15.46
CA VAL A 146 -13.07 -0.33 -16.62
C VAL A 146 -12.17 -0.28 -17.85
N LEU A 147 -12.24 -1.30 -18.69
CA LEU A 147 -11.49 -1.38 -19.93
C LEU A 147 -12.23 -0.59 -21.00
N VAL A 148 -11.58 0.42 -21.56
CA VAL A 148 -12.10 1.22 -22.67
C VAL A 148 -10.97 1.40 -23.67
N CYS A 149 -11.11 0.89 -24.89
CA CYS A 149 -10.06 0.97 -25.89
C CYS A 149 -9.78 2.42 -26.32
N ASN A 150 -8.64 2.65 -26.96
CA ASN A 150 -8.20 3.97 -27.39
C ASN A 150 -9.22 4.67 -28.30
N ASP A 151 -9.85 3.95 -29.23
CA ASP A 151 -10.86 4.53 -30.12
C ASP A 151 -12.12 4.96 -29.37
N CYS A 152 -12.56 4.15 -28.40
CA CYS A 152 -13.67 4.55 -27.54
C CYS A 152 -13.28 5.75 -26.70
N GLN A 153 -12.08 5.77 -26.13
CA GLN A 153 -11.58 6.93 -25.36
C GLN A 153 -11.52 8.21 -26.21
N ALA A 154 -11.05 8.11 -27.46
CA ALA A 154 -10.99 9.24 -28.40
C ALA A 154 -12.40 9.78 -28.72
N ARG A 155 -13.37 8.87 -28.96
CA ARG A 155 -14.78 9.26 -29.17
C ARG A 155 -15.38 9.98 -27.96
N LEU A 156 -15.01 9.58 -26.74
CA LEU A 156 -15.46 10.26 -25.51
C LEU A 156 -14.98 11.73 -25.46
N VAL A 157 -13.83 12.04 -26.06
CA VAL A 157 -13.28 13.40 -26.11
C VAL A 157 -13.90 14.20 -27.25
N SER A 158 -14.08 13.61 -28.43
CA SER A 158 -14.58 14.32 -29.62
C SER A 158 -16.05 14.71 -29.56
N GLU A 159 -16.88 13.94 -28.86
CA GLU A 159 -18.35 14.17 -28.83
C GLU A 159 -18.81 15.18 -27.78
N GLY A 160 -17.92 15.72 -26.94
CA GLY A 160 -18.28 16.69 -25.89
C GLY A 160 -19.32 16.20 -24.87
N GLN A 161 -19.67 14.92 -24.91
CA GLN A 161 -20.72 14.32 -24.07
C GLN A 161 -20.11 13.70 -22.81
N PRO A 162 -20.71 13.90 -21.63
CA PRO A 162 -20.35 13.15 -20.42
C PRO A 162 -20.86 11.71 -20.56
N GLN A 163 -20.21 10.92 -21.40
CA GLN A 163 -20.52 9.52 -21.56
C GLN A 163 -20.13 8.77 -20.28
N THR A 164 -21.12 8.58 -19.41
CA THR A 164 -20.98 7.82 -18.17
C THR A 164 -20.47 6.41 -18.50
N GLN A 165 -19.26 6.11 -18.02
CA GLN A 165 -18.71 4.76 -18.11
C GLN A 165 -19.31 3.94 -16.98
N LEU A 166 -19.85 2.77 -17.28
CA LEU A 166 -20.32 1.83 -16.27
C LEU A 166 -19.51 0.56 -16.41
N CYS A 167 -19.11 -0.01 -15.29
CA CYS A 167 -18.58 -1.36 -15.31
C CYS A 167 -19.71 -2.37 -15.54
N GLU A 168 -19.37 -3.55 -16.02
CA GLU A 168 -20.29 -4.66 -16.29
C GLU A 168 -21.29 -4.95 -15.15
N ILE A 169 -20.84 -4.97 -13.90
CA ILE A 169 -21.75 -5.21 -12.75
C ILE A 169 -22.76 -4.05 -12.57
N CYS A 170 -22.33 -2.80 -12.78
CA CYS A 170 -23.25 -1.65 -12.68
C CYS A 170 -24.21 -1.59 -13.88
N THR A 171 -23.74 -1.99 -15.06
CA THR A 171 -24.57 -2.09 -16.27
C THR A 171 -25.66 -3.13 -16.05
N ALA A 172 -25.30 -4.35 -15.61
CA ALA A 172 -26.25 -5.41 -15.30
C ALA A 172 -27.30 -4.97 -14.27
N ASN A 173 -26.88 -4.31 -13.18
CA ASN A 173 -27.81 -3.84 -12.15
C ASN A 173 -28.74 -2.69 -12.61
N LYS A 174 -28.33 -1.90 -13.60
CA LYS A 174 -29.23 -0.92 -14.24
C LYS A 174 -30.27 -1.60 -15.13
N SER A 175 -29.88 -2.66 -15.85
CA SER A 175 -30.79 -3.46 -16.66
C SER A 175 -31.85 -4.18 -15.80
N VAL A 176 -31.49 -4.67 -14.61
CA VAL A 176 -32.44 -5.31 -13.68
C VAL A 176 -33.51 -4.32 -13.19
N LYS A 177 -33.16 -3.05 -12.92
CA LYS A 177 -34.16 -2.02 -12.56
C LYS A 177 -35.08 -1.59 -13.72
N ASN A 178 -34.71 -1.89 -14.97
CA ASN A 178 -35.53 -1.62 -16.15
C ASN A 178 -36.38 -2.82 -16.62
N CYS A 179 -36.18 -4.02 -16.06
CA CYS A 179 -36.96 -5.21 -16.41
C CYS A 179 -38.15 -5.53 -15.46
N ASP A 180 -38.36 -4.75 -14.39
CA ASP A 180 -39.49 -4.93 -13.46
C ASP A 180 -40.60 -3.85 -13.59
N LEU A 181 -40.79 -3.28 -14.79
CA LEU A 181 -41.84 -2.29 -15.03
C LEU A 181 -42.93 -2.73 -16.03
N ASN A 182 -42.89 -3.95 -16.56
CA ASN A 182 -43.94 -4.48 -17.44
C ASN A 182 -44.44 -5.86 -16.99
N ASN A 183 -44.97 -5.92 -15.77
CA ASN A 183 -46.00 -6.92 -15.47
C ASN A 183 -46.98 -6.40 -14.41
N GLN A 184 -47.88 -5.50 -14.81
CA GLN A 184 -49.16 -5.36 -14.14
C GLN A 184 -50.07 -6.48 -14.63
N LEU A 185 -50.37 -7.45 -13.77
CA LEU A 185 -51.63 -8.19 -13.79
C LEU A 185 -52.04 -8.48 -12.34
N VAL A 186 -52.86 -7.57 -11.82
CA VAL A 186 -54.09 -7.78 -11.04
C VAL A 186 -54.08 -8.94 -10.03
N LEU A 187 -54.31 -8.64 -8.75
CA LEU A 187 -55.42 -9.21 -7.95
C LEU A 187 -55.61 -8.43 -6.62
N THR A 188 -56.71 -7.68 -6.60
CA THR A 188 -57.63 -7.25 -5.53
C THR A 188 -57.22 -7.20 -4.05
N SER A 189 -57.58 -6.06 -3.47
CA SER A 189 -57.78 -5.72 -2.06
C SER A 189 -58.61 -6.72 -1.24
N ASN A 190 -58.17 -6.97 0.00
CA ASN A 190 -58.98 -6.86 1.25
C ASN A 190 -58.18 -7.39 2.45
N GLY A 191 -58.19 -6.67 3.58
CA GLY A 191 -57.88 -7.28 4.89
C GLY A 191 -57.03 -6.45 5.85
N MET A 192 -57.71 -5.54 6.57
CA MET A 192 -57.47 -4.98 7.91
C MET A 192 -56.30 -5.51 8.78
N CYS A 193 -55.68 -4.56 9.51
CA CYS A 193 -54.89 -4.77 10.73
C CYS A 193 -55.71 -5.44 11.86
N PRO A 194 -55.03 -5.93 12.92
CA PRO A 194 -55.06 -5.12 14.13
C PRO A 194 -53.74 -5.00 14.90
N ASP A 195 -53.62 -3.86 15.58
CA ASP A 195 -52.69 -3.51 16.64
C ASP A 195 -52.64 -4.53 17.79
N LYS A 196 -51.45 -4.71 18.37
CA LYS A 196 -51.27 -4.79 19.83
C LYS A 196 -49.96 -4.10 20.25
N ALA A 197 -50.13 -3.09 21.09
CA ALA A 197 -49.12 -2.31 21.77
C ALA A 197 -48.50 -3.06 22.98
N VAL A 198 -47.62 -2.32 23.69
CA VAL A 198 -47.17 -2.48 25.10
C VAL A 198 -45.81 -3.20 25.23
N HIS A 199 -44.73 -2.73 25.89
CA HIS A 199 -44.44 -1.58 26.77
C HIS A 199 -42.95 -1.20 26.66
N LEU A 200 -42.63 0.09 26.83
CA LEU A 200 -41.31 0.63 27.18
C LEU A 200 -41.05 0.46 28.69
N GLU A 201 -39.79 0.15 29.06
CA GLU A 201 -39.19 0.72 30.26
C GLU A 201 -37.88 1.43 29.90
N LYS A 202 -37.80 2.68 30.37
CA LYS A 202 -36.63 3.57 30.31
C LYS A 202 -35.88 3.44 31.64
N SER A 203 -34.56 3.49 31.60
CA SER A 203 -33.77 4.06 32.68
C SER A 203 -32.75 5.03 32.09
N ASN A 204 -32.95 6.31 32.42
CA ASN A 204 -32.01 7.41 32.25
C ASN A 204 -30.72 7.13 33.02
N GLU A 205 -29.57 7.50 32.44
CA GLU A 205 -28.62 8.34 33.19
C GLU A 205 -27.68 9.08 32.23
N SER A 206 -27.85 10.40 32.23
CA SER A 206 -26.97 11.39 31.65
C SER A 206 -25.73 11.57 32.54
N THR A 207 -24.52 11.46 31.99
CA THR A 207 -23.41 12.34 32.41
C THR A 207 -22.43 12.59 31.27
N ASN A 208 -22.29 13.89 31.02
CA ASN A 208 -21.29 14.55 30.20
C ASN A 208 -19.89 14.22 30.73
N ARG A 209 -18.96 13.74 29.90
CA ARG A 209 -17.52 13.75 30.25
C ARG A 209 -16.64 14.05 29.04
N HIS A 210 -15.89 15.13 29.21
CA HIS A 210 -14.81 15.63 28.39
C HIS A 210 -13.86 14.53 27.89
N ILE A 211 -13.47 14.63 26.62
CA ILE A 211 -12.38 13.89 26.02
C ILE A 211 -11.07 14.49 26.56
N SER A 212 -10.42 13.78 27.48
CA SER A 212 -9.03 14.03 27.87
C SER A 212 -8.08 13.10 27.12
N ALA A 213 -6.95 13.65 26.70
CA ALA A 213 -5.86 12.99 25.99
C ALA A 213 -5.26 11.77 26.74
N GLY A 214 -4.81 10.78 25.96
CA GLY A 214 -3.85 9.76 26.39
C GLY A 214 -4.46 8.51 27.04
N CYS A 215 -4.97 7.56 26.24
CA CYS A 215 -5.27 6.21 26.71
C CYS A 215 -4.27 5.21 26.11
N THR A 216 -3.28 4.80 26.91
CA THR A 216 -2.38 3.69 26.57
C THR A 216 -3.08 2.35 26.83
N ASP A 217 -3.01 1.45 25.85
CA ASP A 217 -3.60 0.12 25.87
C ASP A 217 -2.80 -0.79 26.85
N LEU A 218 -3.30 -0.98 28.08
CA LEU A 218 -2.64 -1.77 29.13
C LEU A 218 -2.96 -3.28 28.98
N ARG A 219 -1.96 -4.15 29.17
CA ARG A 219 -2.12 -5.62 29.25
C ARG A 219 -1.60 -6.16 30.57
N VAL A 220 -2.37 -7.08 31.17
CA VAL A 220 -2.00 -7.87 32.35
C VAL A 220 -1.36 -9.18 31.88
N SER A 221 -0.13 -9.47 32.32
CA SER A 221 0.54 -10.76 32.09
C SER A 221 0.06 -11.82 33.10
N ALA A 222 0.31 -13.12 32.82
CA ALA A 222 -0.02 -14.24 33.70
C ALA A 222 0.58 -14.13 35.13
N ASN A 223 1.56 -13.24 35.33
CA ASN A 223 2.17 -12.90 36.63
C ASN A 223 1.72 -11.54 37.20
N GLY A 224 0.63 -10.94 36.72
CA GLY A 224 0.07 -9.69 37.27
C GLY A 224 0.81 -8.40 36.89
N ALA A 225 1.97 -8.46 36.22
CA ALA A 225 2.69 -7.26 35.77
C ALA A 225 2.03 -6.62 34.53
N VAL A 226 1.68 -5.34 34.64
CA VAL A 226 1.14 -4.53 33.54
C VAL A 226 2.29 -3.99 32.69
N ARG A 227 2.40 -4.39 31.42
CA ARG A 227 3.42 -3.87 30.48
C ARG A 227 2.77 -3.08 29.36
N ARG A 228 3.15 -1.81 29.17
CA ARG A 228 2.66 -0.99 28.05
C ARG A 228 3.31 -1.40 26.74
N LYS A 229 2.57 -1.32 25.64
CA LYS A 229 3.13 -1.50 24.28
C LYS A 229 4.15 -0.39 24.00
N LEU A 230 5.20 -0.73 23.25
CA LEU A 230 6.14 0.25 22.70
C LEU A 230 5.41 1.15 21.69
N ARG A 231 5.70 2.45 21.66
CA ARG A 231 5.22 3.35 20.61
C ARG A 231 6.34 3.58 19.60
N ILE A 232 6.11 3.19 18.35
CA ILE A 232 7.11 3.26 17.27
C ILE A 232 6.65 4.25 16.20
N LEU A 233 7.43 5.32 16.01
CA LEU A 233 7.20 6.30 14.96
C LEU A 233 7.68 5.75 13.60
N CYS A 234 6.85 5.81 12.56
CA CYS A 234 7.11 5.22 11.26
C CYS A 234 7.33 6.28 10.17
N LEU A 235 8.52 6.28 9.56
CA LEU A 235 8.94 7.24 8.53
C LEU A 235 9.01 6.55 7.15
N HIS A 236 8.22 7.06 6.19
CA HIS A 236 8.15 6.50 4.83
C HIS A 236 9.35 6.89 3.95
N GLY A 237 9.54 6.18 2.84
CA GLY A 237 10.59 6.47 1.85
C GLY A 237 10.23 7.61 0.90
N PHE A 238 11.10 7.87 -0.06
CA PHE A 238 10.93 8.96 -1.03
C PHE A 238 9.69 8.73 -1.93
N ARG A 239 8.94 9.80 -2.21
CA ARG A 239 7.69 9.79 -3.03
C ARG A 239 6.63 8.81 -2.51
N GLN A 240 6.53 8.70 -1.19
CA GLN A 240 5.55 7.85 -0.52
C GLN A 240 4.68 8.70 0.41
N SER A 241 3.83 8.03 1.18
CA SER A 241 2.98 8.64 2.21
C SER A 241 2.84 7.68 3.39
N ALA A 242 2.42 8.18 4.54
CA ALA A 242 2.05 7.44 5.73
C ALA A 242 1.11 6.27 5.39
N SER A 243 0.07 6.55 4.61
CA SER A 243 -0.90 5.55 4.15
C SER A 243 -0.24 4.45 3.31
N SER A 244 0.64 4.81 2.38
CA SER A 244 1.34 3.82 1.55
C SER A 244 2.36 2.98 2.33
N LEU A 245 3.02 3.54 3.35
CA LEU A 245 3.91 2.78 4.24
C LEU A 245 3.09 1.86 5.14
N LYS A 246 2.01 2.35 5.74
CA LYS A 246 1.09 1.55 6.56
C LYS A 246 0.55 0.35 5.80
N GLY A 247 0.17 0.54 4.54
CA GLY A 247 -0.25 -0.56 3.65
C GLY A 247 0.85 -1.60 3.44
N ARG A 248 2.08 -1.17 3.15
CA ARG A 248 3.22 -2.08 2.94
C ARG A 248 3.66 -2.80 4.22
N LEU A 249 3.55 -2.15 5.37
CA LEU A 249 3.91 -2.72 6.67
C LEU A 249 2.74 -3.44 7.36
N ALA A 250 1.61 -3.66 6.70
CA ALA A 250 0.42 -4.23 7.33
C ALA A 250 0.69 -5.64 7.91
N ALA A 251 1.36 -6.52 7.17
CA ALA A 251 1.70 -7.87 7.64
C ALA A 251 2.72 -7.83 8.80
N PHE A 252 3.75 -6.99 8.66
CA PHE A 252 4.81 -6.77 9.66
C PHE A 252 4.23 -6.27 10.99
N THR A 253 3.47 -5.17 10.95
CA THR A 253 2.87 -4.56 12.14
C THR A 253 1.80 -5.44 12.78
N LYS A 254 1.00 -6.16 11.99
CA LYS A 254 -0.01 -7.11 12.50
C LYS A 254 0.63 -8.20 13.36
N LYS A 255 1.82 -8.70 12.97
CA LYS A 255 2.57 -9.72 13.73
C LYS A 255 3.22 -9.17 15.00
N LEU A 256 3.35 -7.85 15.11
CA LEU A 256 3.93 -7.14 16.26
C LEU A 256 2.90 -6.41 17.11
N LYS A 257 1.60 -6.58 16.86
CA LYS A 257 0.50 -5.92 17.60
C LYS A 257 0.52 -6.15 19.12
N GLY A 258 1.19 -7.20 19.58
CA GLY A 258 1.38 -7.51 20.99
C GLY A 258 2.57 -6.80 21.64
N PHE A 259 3.50 -6.27 20.85
CA PHE A 259 4.75 -5.65 21.27
C PHE A 259 4.69 -4.12 21.14
N ALA A 260 4.12 -3.62 20.05
CA ALA A 260 4.17 -2.22 19.70
C ALA A 260 2.90 -1.68 19.03
N GLU A 261 2.65 -0.40 19.24
CA GLU A 261 1.81 0.47 18.44
C GLU A 261 2.68 1.19 17.40
N PHE A 262 2.23 1.25 16.15
CA PHE A 262 2.95 1.90 15.05
C PHE A 262 2.21 3.15 14.59
N VAL A 263 2.88 4.29 14.68
CA VAL A 263 2.32 5.60 14.33
C VAL A 263 2.95 6.09 13.04
N PHE A 264 2.14 6.29 12.00
CA PHE A 264 2.60 6.65 10.66
C PHE A 264 2.31 8.12 10.39
N ILE A 265 3.32 8.85 9.90
CA ILE A 265 3.21 10.28 9.58
C ILE A 265 3.68 10.57 8.16
N ASP A 266 3.11 11.62 7.56
CA ASP A 266 3.54 12.14 6.26
C ASP A 266 4.71 13.11 6.45
N ALA A 267 5.70 13.01 5.57
CA ALA A 267 6.82 13.94 5.49
C ALA A 267 6.35 15.33 5.00
N PRO A 268 7.09 16.42 5.28
CA PRO A 268 6.60 17.77 5.04
C PRO A 268 6.65 18.21 3.57
N HIS A 269 7.51 17.60 2.74
CA HIS A 269 7.72 18.06 1.36
C HIS A 269 6.79 17.32 0.41
N GLU A 270 5.78 18.00 -0.13
CA GLU A 270 4.95 17.45 -1.21
C GLU A 270 5.75 17.38 -2.52
N VAL A 271 5.83 16.20 -3.11
CA VAL A 271 6.60 15.96 -4.35
C VAL A 271 5.66 15.88 -5.54
N PRO A 272 5.95 16.61 -6.65
CA PRO A 272 5.14 16.57 -7.85
C PRO A 272 4.96 15.16 -8.41
N LEU A 273 3.76 14.88 -8.90
CA LEU A 273 3.48 13.66 -9.65
C LEU A 273 4.22 13.73 -10.98
N ILE A 274 5.00 12.69 -11.30
CA ILE A 274 5.56 12.54 -12.64
C ILE A 274 4.39 12.14 -13.54
N VAL A 275 4.02 13.03 -14.46
CA VAL A 275 3.08 12.76 -15.54
C VAL A 275 3.93 12.71 -16.81
N THR A 276 4.14 11.52 -17.36
CA THR A 276 4.82 11.37 -18.65
C THR A 276 3.86 11.80 -19.75
N ASN A 277 4.14 12.92 -20.42
CA ASN A 277 3.31 13.40 -21.53
C ASN A 277 3.66 12.61 -22.81
N ALA A 278 2.72 11.83 -23.33
CA ALA A 278 2.81 11.30 -24.68
C ALA A 278 2.59 12.45 -25.68
N LYS A 279 3.69 12.99 -26.20
CA LYS A 279 3.88 13.83 -27.41
C LYS A 279 2.78 14.84 -27.80
N GLU A 280 3.14 16.12 -27.72
CA GLU A 280 2.53 17.23 -28.48
C GLU A 280 2.76 17.03 -29.99
N ASN A 281 1.69 17.10 -30.78
CA ASN A 281 1.72 17.61 -32.14
C ASN A 281 0.88 18.89 -32.17
N ASP A 282 1.50 19.89 -32.78
CA ASP A 282 1.16 21.30 -32.94
C ASP A 282 -0.24 21.56 -33.54
N TYR A 283 -1.00 22.52 -32.97
CA TYR A 283 -1.77 23.58 -33.64
C TYR A 283 -2.69 24.32 -32.64
N GLY A 284 -2.43 25.62 -32.44
CA GLY A 284 -3.43 26.70 -32.44
C GLY A 284 -4.42 26.87 -31.27
N GLN A 285 -4.10 27.83 -30.39
CA GLN A 285 -4.99 28.77 -29.65
C GLN A 285 -6.50 28.47 -29.51
N SER A 286 -6.99 28.38 -28.26
CA SER A 286 -7.86 29.39 -27.63
C SER A 286 -8.65 28.83 -26.43
N THR A 287 -8.37 29.45 -25.29
CA THR A 287 -9.18 29.74 -24.08
C THR A 287 -10.45 28.94 -23.71
N SER A 288 -10.47 28.64 -22.41
CA SER A 288 -11.59 28.73 -21.44
C SER A 288 -12.04 27.42 -20.78
N ARG A 289 -11.76 27.40 -19.46
CA ARG A 289 -12.15 26.45 -18.42
C ARG A 289 -13.60 25.96 -18.54
N CYS A 290 -13.79 24.67 -18.27
CA CYS A 290 -14.77 24.26 -17.26
C CYS A 290 -14.32 22.99 -16.52
N GLN A 291 -14.12 23.13 -15.21
CA GLN A 291 -13.63 22.12 -14.28
C GLN A 291 -14.81 21.43 -13.60
N THR A 292 -14.87 20.09 -13.60
CA THR A 292 -15.54 19.33 -12.53
C THR A 292 -14.75 18.08 -12.11
N ALA A 293 -14.04 18.26 -10.99
CA ALA A 293 -13.54 17.35 -9.95
C ALA A 293 -13.53 15.81 -10.20
N GLY A 294 -12.48 15.31 -10.85
CA GLY A 294 -11.98 13.94 -10.63
C GLY A 294 -11.19 13.85 -9.32
N LYS A 295 -11.35 12.77 -8.54
CA LYS A 295 -10.60 12.55 -7.28
C LYS A 295 -9.09 12.53 -7.58
N MET A 296 -8.39 13.56 -7.12
CA MET A 296 -6.97 13.80 -7.39
C MET A 296 -6.11 12.59 -6.95
N PRO A 297 -5.08 12.20 -7.72
CA PRO A 297 -4.05 11.28 -7.26
C PRO A 297 -3.54 11.67 -5.86
N GLY A 298 -3.43 10.69 -4.96
CA GLY A 298 -3.01 10.94 -3.58
C GLY A 298 -1.64 11.59 -3.53
N LYS A 299 -1.51 12.64 -2.72
CA LYS A 299 -0.27 13.40 -2.51
C LYS A 299 0.89 12.47 -2.16
N LYS A 300 2.07 12.80 -2.68
CA LYS A 300 3.32 12.09 -2.41
C LYS A 300 4.23 13.02 -1.64
N PHE A 301 5.00 12.47 -0.72
CA PHE A 301 5.83 13.24 0.18
C PHE A 301 7.27 12.73 0.19
N ALA A 302 8.17 13.57 0.67
CA ALA A 302 9.57 13.25 0.93
C ALA A 302 10.04 13.96 2.19
N TRP A 303 11.01 13.36 2.88
CA TRP A 303 11.70 13.96 4.02
C TRP A 303 12.88 14.82 3.57
N LEU A 304 13.58 14.35 2.56
CA LEU A 304 14.68 15.06 1.94
C LEU A 304 14.37 15.24 0.46
N VAL A 305 14.80 16.36 -0.09
CA VAL A 305 14.50 16.77 -1.45
C VAL A 305 15.79 17.10 -2.17
N THR A 306 15.73 17.09 -3.51
CA THR A 306 16.86 17.52 -4.32
C THR A 306 16.84 19.05 -4.47
N PRO A 307 17.98 19.70 -4.74
CA PRO A 307 18.02 21.15 -4.97
C PRO A 307 17.00 21.64 -6.01
N GLU A 308 16.78 20.87 -7.07
CA GLU A 308 15.83 21.20 -8.15
C GLU A 308 14.37 21.23 -7.69
N MET A 309 14.04 20.57 -6.58
CA MET A 309 12.70 20.57 -6.00
C MET A 309 12.45 21.79 -5.10
N THR A 310 13.52 22.40 -4.55
CA THR A 310 13.41 23.56 -3.64
C THR A 310 13.32 24.90 -4.35
N SER A 311 13.90 25.01 -5.56
CA SER A 311 13.91 26.24 -6.36
C SER A 311 12.59 26.57 -7.04
N ARG A 312 11.59 25.69 -6.95
CA ARG A 312 10.25 25.87 -7.55
C ARG A 312 9.22 26.21 -6.48
N THR A 313 9.27 27.43 -5.99
CA THR A 313 8.22 27.98 -5.11
C THR A 313 6.91 28.18 -5.90
N SER A 314 5.83 27.63 -5.34
CA SER A 314 4.46 28.14 -5.50
C SER A 314 3.90 28.32 -6.92
N SER A 315 3.81 27.24 -7.70
CA SER A 315 2.71 27.05 -8.66
C SER A 315 2.66 25.59 -9.08
N ALA A 316 1.47 24.99 -9.04
CA ALA A 316 1.22 23.69 -9.62
C ALA A 316 1.45 23.76 -11.14
N VAL A 317 2.68 23.52 -11.58
CA VAL A 317 3.02 23.43 -12.99
C VAL A 317 3.63 22.07 -13.24
N LEU A 318 2.95 21.36 -14.15
CA LEU A 318 3.37 20.15 -14.83
C LEU A 318 4.89 20.14 -15.01
N VAL A 319 5.55 19.13 -14.47
CA VAL A 319 6.93 18.86 -14.83
C VAL A 319 6.89 18.39 -16.28
N SER A 320 7.12 19.32 -17.22
CA SER A 320 7.58 18.94 -18.55
C SER A 320 8.89 18.18 -18.38
N ASP A 321 8.97 17.03 -19.05
CA ASP A 321 10.03 16.03 -19.00
C ASP A 321 11.45 16.59 -19.28
N THR A 322 11.59 17.84 -19.71
CA THR A 322 12.86 18.36 -20.25
C THR A 322 13.97 18.59 -19.23
N ILE A 323 13.69 18.84 -17.94
CA ILE A 323 14.74 19.27 -16.98
C ILE A 323 15.19 18.17 -16.01
N LEU A 324 14.38 17.13 -15.77
CA LEU A 324 14.84 15.91 -15.06
C LEU A 324 15.56 14.92 -15.99
N MET A 325 15.52 15.15 -17.31
CA MET A 325 16.14 14.31 -18.34
C MET A 325 17.50 14.81 -18.84
N SER A 326 18.10 15.86 -18.25
CA SER A 326 19.44 16.33 -18.66
C SER A 326 20.56 15.52 -17.98
N ARG A 327 20.61 14.21 -18.27
CA ARG A 327 21.81 13.37 -18.39
C ARG A 327 21.40 11.88 -18.35
N ASN A 328 21.29 11.33 -19.55
CA ASN A 328 21.32 9.92 -19.93
C ASN A 328 20.30 8.94 -19.30
N GLU A 329 19.57 8.34 -20.24
CA GLU A 329 18.82 7.08 -20.19
C GLU A 329 17.40 7.14 -19.62
N ARG A 330 16.47 6.56 -20.40
CA ARG A 330 15.08 6.20 -20.04
C ARG A 330 15.06 5.07 -18.98
N GLY A 331 15.96 5.11 -18.02
CA GLY A 331 16.23 4.09 -17.02
C GLY A 331 15.89 4.53 -15.61
N PHE A 332 15.62 3.56 -14.74
CA PHE A 332 15.54 3.80 -13.30
C PHE A 332 16.91 4.27 -12.80
N ASP A 333 16.95 5.47 -12.21
CA ASP A 333 18.17 6.01 -11.62
C ASP A 333 18.41 5.41 -10.24
N LYS A 334 19.30 4.42 -10.20
CA LYS A 334 19.74 3.71 -8.99
C LYS A 334 20.40 4.61 -7.94
N ASP A 335 20.88 5.78 -8.33
CA ASP A 335 21.60 6.71 -7.45
C ASP A 335 20.75 7.95 -7.11
N GLN A 336 19.45 7.96 -7.45
CA GLN A 336 18.54 9.08 -7.16
C GLN A 336 18.59 9.50 -5.69
N TYR A 337 18.67 8.55 -4.77
CA TYR A 337 18.66 8.82 -3.33
C TYR A 337 19.87 9.66 -2.88
N LYS A 338 21.00 9.57 -3.59
CA LYS A 338 22.22 10.34 -3.30
C LYS A 338 22.08 11.83 -3.58
N ARG A 339 21.09 12.24 -4.38
CA ARG A 339 20.83 13.66 -4.70
C ARG A 339 19.86 14.35 -3.75
N GLN A 340 19.28 13.64 -2.79
CA GLN A 340 18.31 14.17 -1.83
C GLN A 340 19.04 14.89 -0.69
N THR A 341 19.66 16.03 -1.00
CA THR A 341 20.61 16.71 -0.13
C THR A 341 20.03 17.85 0.71
N LEU A 342 18.78 18.25 0.48
CA LEU A 342 18.13 19.37 1.18
C LEU A 342 16.88 18.94 1.94
N GLY A 343 16.31 19.85 2.75
CA GLY A 343 15.00 19.69 3.37
C GLY A 343 15.02 19.14 4.80
N TRP A 344 16.21 18.96 5.39
CA TRP A 344 16.39 18.45 6.75
C TRP A 344 15.66 19.31 7.80
N ILE A 345 15.87 20.63 7.79
CA ILE A 345 15.28 21.54 8.79
C ILE A 345 13.75 21.43 8.82
N SER A 346 13.09 21.41 7.67
CA SER A 346 11.63 21.26 7.59
C SER A 346 11.16 19.91 8.11
N SER A 347 11.91 18.85 7.82
CA SER A 347 11.63 17.49 8.33
C SER A 347 11.81 17.39 9.83
N LEU A 348 12.88 17.98 10.37
CA LEU A 348 13.13 18.04 11.81
C LEU A 348 12.00 18.78 12.52
N ARG A 349 11.62 19.97 12.04
CA ARG A 349 10.49 20.74 12.60
C ARG A 349 9.20 19.92 12.59
N LYS A 350 8.90 19.24 11.48
CA LYS A 350 7.70 18.39 11.38
C LYS A 350 7.71 17.25 12.41
N LEU A 351 8.87 16.67 12.68
CA LEU A 351 9.02 15.61 13.66
C LEU A 351 8.87 16.15 15.09
N GLU A 352 9.39 17.34 15.37
CA GLU A 352 9.25 18.01 16.66
C GLU A 352 7.79 18.37 16.95
N GLU A 353 7.05 18.88 15.96
CA GLU A 353 5.59 19.07 16.04
C GLU A 353 4.88 17.76 16.42
N VAL A 354 5.22 16.65 15.75
CA VAL A 354 4.61 15.34 16.05
C VAL A 354 4.94 14.87 17.47
N PHE A 355 6.15 15.09 17.96
CA PHE A 355 6.54 14.75 19.33
C PHE A 355 5.79 15.60 20.37
N ASN A 356 5.58 16.89 20.08
CA ASN A 356 4.82 17.80 20.93
C ASN A 356 3.34 17.41 20.96
N ASP A 357 2.74 17.10 19.80
CA ASP A 357 1.31 16.81 19.67
C ASP A 357 0.94 15.41 20.16
N GLN A 358 1.78 14.40 19.87
CA GLN A 358 1.45 12.98 20.09
C GLN A 358 2.26 12.35 21.23
N GLY A 359 3.08 13.13 21.91
CA GLY A 359 3.96 12.69 22.99
C GLY A 359 5.14 11.85 22.52
N ARG A 360 5.88 11.30 23.49
CA ARG A 360 7.12 10.56 23.24
C ARG A 360 6.88 9.21 22.56
N PHE A 361 7.85 8.81 21.76
CA PHE A 361 7.94 7.50 21.12
C PHE A 361 9.11 6.72 21.72
N ASP A 362 8.94 5.40 21.91
CA ASP A 362 10.02 4.54 22.38
C ASP A 362 11.05 4.28 21.30
N GLY A 363 10.62 4.15 20.05
CA GLY A 363 11.49 3.84 18.93
C GLY A 363 11.05 4.48 17.63
N VAL A 364 11.95 4.42 16.64
CA VAL A 364 11.67 4.87 15.27
C VAL A 364 11.86 3.71 14.30
N LEU A 365 10.97 3.61 13.32
CA LEU A 365 11.11 2.73 12.17
C LEU A 365 11.17 3.59 10.92
N GLY A 366 12.27 3.52 10.19
CA GLY A 366 12.43 4.19 8.91
C GLY A 366 12.52 3.19 7.76
N PHE A 367 11.93 3.56 6.61
CA PHE A 367 12.07 2.81 5.36
C PHE A 367 12.74 3.65 4.27
N SER A 368 13.78 3.14 3.63
CA SER A 368 14.51 3.82 2.55
C SER A 368 14.96 5.22 3.00
N GLN A 369 14.52 6.30 2.34
CA GLN A 369 14.76 7.68 2.79
C GLN A 369 14.36 7.92 4.27
N GLY A 370 13.25 7.32 4.73
CA GLY A 370 12.83 7.42 6.12
C GLY A 370 13.83 6.75 7.09
N ALA A 371 14.58 5.74 6.66
CA ALA A 371 15.65 5.13 7.45
C ALA A 371 16.88 6.03 7.53
N ALA A 372 17.22 6.73 6.44
CA ALA A 372 18.28 7.74 6.46
C ALA A 372 17.96 8.86 7.48
N VAL A 373 16.71 9.35 7.48
CA VAL A 373 16.23 10.37 8.42
C VAL A 373 16.19 9.86 9.86
N ALA A 374 15.69 8.63 10.07
CA ALA A 374 15.68 8.01 11.40
C ALA A 374 17.11 7.91 11.97
N ALA A 375 18.09 7.54 11.13
CA ALA A 375 19.49 7.52 11.55
C ALA A 375 20.04 8.93 11.84
N SER A 376 19.68 9.94 11.04
CA SER A 376 20.04 11.33 11.31
C SER A 376 19.52 11.82 12.67
N LEU A 377 18.32 11.39 13.08
CA LEU A 377 17.78 11.71 14.40
C LEU A 377 18.58 11.03 15.52
N CYS A 378 18.97 9.76 15.35
CA CYS A 378 19.85 9.09 16.31
C CYS A 378 21.18 9.84 16.47
N ILE A 379 21.81 10.21 15.35
CA ILE A 379 23.06 11.00 15.34
C ILE A 379 22.85 12.35 16.04
N SER A 380 21.79 13.08 15.68
CA SER A 380 21.47 14.38 16.30
C SER A 380 21.28 14.26 17.81
N SER A 381 20.61 13.19 18.29
CA SER A 381 20.37 12.99 19.72
C SER A 381 21.66 12.73 20.53
N GLU A 382 22.69 12.17 19.89
CA GLU A 382 23.99 11.85 20.48
C GLU A 382 25.08 12.90 20.15
N SER A 383 24.75 13.92 19.37
CA SER A 383 25.66 15.02 19.03
C SER A 383 25.97 15.91 20.23
N THR A 384 27.17 16.52 20.21
CA THR A 384 27.63 17.53 21.16
C THR A 384 27.22 18.95 20.80
N LEU A 385 26.53 19.17 19.67
CA LEU A 385 26.02 20.49 19.29
C LEU A 385 25.05 21.06 20.33
N GLN A 386 25.13 22.38 20.55
CA GLN A 386 24.27 23.10 21.49
C GLN A 386 22.80 23.11 21.03
N GLU A 387 22.55 23.27 19.73
CA GLU A 387 21.22 23.24 19.10
C GLU A 387 20.89 21.84 18.56
N LYS A 388 20.89 20.82 19.43
CA LYS A 388 20.49 19.47 19.04
C LYS A 388 18.99 19.24 19.19
N SER A 389 18.45 18.29 18.41
CA SER A 389 17.05 17.91 18.56
C SER A 389 16.77 17.36 19.96
N SER A 390 15.60 17.71 20.50
CA SER A 390 15.07 17.09 21.72
C SER A 390 14.54 15.67 21.49
N ILE A 391 14.45 15.24 20.22
CA ILE A 391 13.98 13.92 19.84
C ILE A 391 15.02 12.86 20.22
N LYS A 392 14.61 11.94 21.10
CA LYS A 392 15.42 10.79 21.50
C LYS A 392 14.60 9.52 21.42
N PHE A 393 15.16 8.51 20.77
CA PHE A 393 14.59 7.16 20.71
C PHE A 393 15.41 6.21 21.59
N ARG A 394 14.77 5.18 22.13
CA ARG A 394 15.42 4.07 22.84
C ARG A 394 15.99 3.04 21.87
N PHE A 395 15.51 3.01 20.64
CA PHE A 395 16.00 2.15 19.57
C PHE A 395 15.55 2.63 18.18
N ALA A 396 16.24 2.15 17.13
CA ALA A 396 15.89 2.39 15.74
C ALA A 396 15.71 1.08 14.94
N ILE A 397 14.74 1.04 14.03
CA ILE A 397 14.56 -0.03 13.04
C ILE A 397 14.76 0.59 11.65
N LEU A 398 15.84 0.23 10.98
CA LEU A 398 16.32 0.89 9.76
C LEU A 398 16.21 -0.08 8.58
N CYS A 399 15.20 0.13 7.74
CA CYS A 399 14.86 -0.77 6.64
C CYS A 399 15.33 -0.22 5.29
N SER A 400 16.19 -0.96 4.58
CA SER A 400 16.87 -0.53 3.34
C SER A 400 17.43 0.90 3.45
N GLY A 401 18.08 1.19 4.59
CA GLY A 401 18.60 2.52 4.88
C GLY A 401 19.95 2.80 4.24
N PHE A 402 20.30 4.07 4.18
CA PHE A 402 21.58 4.58 3.69
C PHE A 402 21.98 5.81 4.52
N ILE A 403 23.26 6.19 4.49
CA ILE A 403 23.74 7.43 5.12
C ILE A 403 23.19 8.62 4.31
N SER A 404 22.45 9.51 4.96
CA SER A 404 21.86 10.68 4.29
C SER A 404 22.96 11.52 3.62
N PRO A 405 22.79 11.91 2.35
CA PRO A 405 23.75 12.76 1.64
C PRO A 405 23.60 14.26 1.98
N ALA A 406 22.61 14.63 2.80
CA ALA A 406 22.37 16.02 3.19
C ALA A 406 23.58 16.61 3.92
N SER A 407 23.93 17.86 3.65
CA SER A 407 25.08 18.53 4.29
C SER A 407 24.92 18.59 5.81
N GLU A 408 23.70 18.80 6.30
CA GLU A 408 23.41 18.81 7.73
C GLU A 408 23.73 17.47 8.40
N MET A 409 23.65 16.35 7.65
CA MET A 409 24.09 15.05 8.15
C MET A 409 25.61 14.99 8.32
N GLN A 410 26.36 15.58 7.39
CA GLN A 410 27.82 15.61 7.46
C GLN A 410 28.28 16.47 8.65
N ASP A 411 27.62 17.60 8.88
CA ASP A 411 27.85 18.46 10.04
C ASP A 411 27.54 17.71 11.35
N LEU A 412 26.39 17.06 11.44
CA LEU A 412 26.03 16.23 12.60
C LEU A 412 27.06 15.13 12.87
N MET A 413 27.56 14.48 11.81
CA MET A 413 28.57 13.43 11.90
C MET A 413 29.93 13.95 12.38
N ALA A 414 30.28 15.21 12.09
CA ALA A 414 31.50 15.84 12.61
C ALA A 414 31.42 16.11 14.13
N HIS A 415 30.22 16.12 14.70
CA HIS A 415 29.96 16.45 16.11
C HIS A 415 29.34 15.29 16.90
N VAL A 416 29.50 14.05 16.44
CA VAL A 416 29.07 12.84 17.16
C VAL A 416 30.27 11.94 17.44
N SER A 417 30.28 11.29 18.59
CA SER A 417 31.25 10.23 18.88
C SER A 417 30.70 8.88 18.41
N LEU A 418 31.37 8.26 17.46
CA LEU A 418 31.02 6.91 16.99
C LEU A 418 31.69 5.82 17.86
N PRO A 419 31.07 4.64 17.98
CA PRO A 419 29.80 4.26 17.38
C PRO A 419 28.58 4.79 18.15
N LEU A 420 27.47 5.00 17.43
CA LEU A 420 26.19 5.42 18.02
C LEU A 420 25.70 4.41 19.04
N LYS A 421 25.28 4.89 20.21
CA LYS A 421 24.85 4.07 21.36
C LYS A 421 23.39 3.67 21.31
N CYS A 422 22.58 4.35 20.51
CA CYS A 422 21.20 3.97 20.24
C CYS A 422 21.15 2.55 19.61
N PRO A 423 20.56 1.55 20.30
CA PRO A 423 20.40 0.21 19.74
C PRO A 423 19.63 0.22 18.42
N SER A 424 20.05 -0.60 17.46
CA SER A 424 19.45 -0.60 16.13
C SER A 424 19.19 -1.99 15.57
N LEU A 425 18.13 -2.12 14.76
CA LEU A 425 17.86 -3.27 13.93
C LEU A 425 17.91 -2.84 12.46
N HIS A 426 18.89 -3.34 11.73
CA HIS A 426 19.06 -3.07 10.31
C HIS A 426 18.44 -4.20 9.49
N ILE A 427 17.49 -3.85 8.62
CA ILE A 427 16.76 -4.79 7.77
C ILE A 427 17.03 -4.43 6.31
N TYR A 428 17.69 -5.28 5.53
CA TYR A 428 18.00 -4.95 4.13
C TYR A 428 18.20 -6.20 3.28
N ALA A 429 18.16 -6.05 1.95
CA ALA A 429 18.35 -7.17 1.06
C ALA A 429 19.78 -7.75 1.15
N ASP A 430 19.91 -9.08 1.14
CA ASP A 430 21.19 -9.74 0.93
C ASP A 430 21.67 -9.57 -0.52
N SER A 431 22.86 -10.10 -0.82
CA SER A 431 23.46 -10.04 -2.17
C SER A 431 22.61 -10.75 -3.24
N GLY A 432 21.75 -11.70 -2.86
CA GLY A 432 20.82 -12.40 -3.76
C GLY A 432 19.45 -11.73 -3.89
N GLY A 433 19.08 -10.82 -2.99
CA GLY A 433 17.79 -10.14 -2.98
C GLY A 433 17.64 -9.02 -4.01
N HIS A 434 18.72 -8.60 -4.66
CA HIS A 434 18.75 -7.58 -5.72
C HIS A 434 17.85 -6.35 -5.42
N ASP A 435 18.07 -5.68 -4.29
CA ASP A 435 17.45 -4.36 -4.03
C ASP A 435 17.94 -3.38 -5.10
N ARG A 436 17.06 -3.08 -6.05
CA ARG A 436 17.37 -2.19 -7.17
C ARG A 436 17.42 -0.73 -6.75
N GLN A 437 16.86 -0.37 -5.59
CA GLN A 437 16.78 1.03 -5.15
C GLN A 437 17.95 1.42 -4.24
N ILE A 438 18.30 0.58 -3.28
CA ILE A 438 19.40 0.81 -2.33
C ILE A 438 20.32 -0.40 -2.36
N VAL A 439 21.58 -0.18 -2.71
CA VAL A 439 22.56 -1.28 -2.75
C VAL A 439 22.84 -1.71 -1.31
N ASN A 440 22.97 -3.01 -1.09
CA ASN A 440 23.18 -3.58 0.26
C ASN A 440 24.41 -2.98 0.97
N THR A 441 25.46 -2.61 0.22
CA THR A 441 26.65 -1.93 0.73
C THR A 441 26.34 -0.62 1.44
N ASP A 442 25.34 0.13 0.97
CA ASP A 442 24.94 1.41 1.59
C ASP A 442 24.25 1.18 2.94
N SER A 443 23.44 0.13 3.04
CA SER A 443 22.85 -0.30 4.31
C SER A 443 23.89 -0.84 5.28
N MET A 444 24.92 -1.54 4.78
CA MET A 444 26.05 -1.99 5.59
C MET A 444 26.89 -0.81 6.11
N GLN A 445 27.16 0.20 5.28
CA GLN A 445 27.83 1.43 5.70
C GLN A 445 27.04 2.17 6.77
N LEU A 446 25.73 2.30 6.60
CA LEU A 446 24.87 2.89 7.64
C LEU A 446 24.94 2.10 8.95
N LYS A 447 24.92 0.77 8.89
CA LYS A 447 25.05 -0.11 10.08
C LYS A 447 26.38 0.08 10.79
N ALA A 448 27.46 0.33 10.07
CA ALA A 448 28.79 0.54 10.64
C ALA A 448 28.88 1.79 11.55
N LEU A 449 27.90 2.70 11.47
CA LEU A 449 27.81 3.85 12.38
C LEU A 449 27.30 3.47 13.77
N PHE A 450 26.61 2.34 13.93
CA PHE A 450 25.98 1.91 15.17
C PHE A 450 26.85 0.92 15.95
N ASP A 451 26.71 0.92 17.27
CA ASP A 451 27.51 0.07 18.15
C ASP A 451 27.30 -1.41 17.81
N PRO A 452 28.36 -2.17 17.45
CA PRO A 452 28.24 -3.54 16.98
C PRO A 452 27.65 -4.49 18.03
N GLY A 453 27.73 -4.14 19.33
CA GLY A 453 27.11 -4.91 20.41
C GLY A 453 25.59 -4.73 20.51
N THR A 454 25.04 -3.67 19.92
CA THR A 454 23.60 -3.35 19.98
C THR A 454 22.93 -3.22 18.60
N ALA A 455 23.72 -3.24 17.52
CA ALA A 455 23.26 -3.20 16.14
C ALA A 455 23.01 -4.61 15.58
N MET A 456 21.76 -5.04 15.61
CA MET A 456 21.30 -6.30 15.02
C MET A 456 21.07 -6.17 13.51
N VAL A 457 21.26 -7.28 12.78
CA VAL A 457 21.08 -7.34 11.32
C VAL A 457 20.10 -8.45 10.95
N LEU A 458 19.18 -8.14 10.04
CA LEU A 458 18.27 -9.07 9.40
C LEU A 458 18.35 -8.87 7.88
N THR A 459 18.99 -9.80 7.18
CA THR A 459 19.04 -9.80 5.72
C THR A 459 17.98 -10.72 5.11
N HIS A 460 17.50 -10.38 3.90
CA HIS A 460 16.47 -11.15 3.19
C HIS A 460 16.64 -11.06 1.66
N ASN A 461 15.99 -11.92 0.90
CA ASN A 461 16.10 -11.99 -0.57
C ASN A 461 14.92 -11.34 -1.33
N LEU A 462 14.16 -10.45 -0.69
CA LEU A 462 12.91 -9.87 -1.23
C LEU A 462 13.09 -8.51 -1.93
N GLY A 463 14.32 -8.05 -2.11
CA GLY A 463 14.63 -6.73 -2.67
C GLY A 463 14.20 -5.58 -1.75
N HIS A 464 13.60 -4.53 -2.31
CA HIS A 464 13.25 -3.30 -1.58
C HIS A 464 11.91 -3.40 -0.81
N ILE A 465 11.73 -4.47 -0.01
CA ILE A 465 10.48 -4.80 0.70
C ILE A 465 10.83 -5.35 2.10
N LEU A 466 10.07 -5.00 3.15
CA LEU A 466 10.28 -5.64 4.44
C LEU A 466 9.86 -7.12 4.44
N PRO A 467 10.68 -8.00 5.02
CA PRO A 467 10.31 -9.38 5.22
C PRO A 467 9.18 -9.51 6.24
N SER A 468 8.37 -10.55 6.06
CA SER A 468 7.34 -10.92 7.03
C SER A 468 7.27 -12.42 7.26
N HIS A 469 8.28 -13.20 6.87
CA HIS A 469 8.32 -14.63 7.18
C HIS A 469 8.48 -14.87 8.67
N ARG A 470 8.14 -16.08 9.14
CA ARG A 470 8.12 -16.41 10.57
C ARG A 470 9.46 -16.12 11.24
N ASP A 471 10.55 -16.62 10.66
CA ASP A 471 11.88 -16.54 11.26
C ASP A 471 12.42 -15.11 11.30
N ASP A 472 12.12 -14.32 10.26
CA ASP A 472 12.43 -12.89 10.24
C ASP A 472 11.73 -12.16 11.38
N MET A 473 10.43 -12.44 11.58
CA MET A 473 9.65 -11.80 12.62
C MET A 473 10.08 -12.22 14.03
N GLU A 474 10.61 -13.43 14.22
CA GLU A 474 11.19 -13.82 15.52
C GLU A 474 12.42 -12.97 15.86
N LYS A 475 13.30 -12.67 14.89
CA LYS A 475 14.43 -11.74 15.10
C LYS A 475 13.96 -10.33 15.48
N VAL A 476 12.91 -9.83 14.82
CA VAL A 476 12.32 -8.52 15.16
C VAL A 476 11.74 -8.52 16.58
N LYS A 477 11.03 -9.59 16.97
CA LYS A 477 10.49 -9.73 18.33
C LYS A 477 11.60 -9.83 19.36
N GLN A 478 12.68 -10.56 19.08
CA GLN A 478 13.85 -10.67 19.95
C GLN A 478 14.47 -9.29 20.19
N PHE A 479 14.62 -8.49 19.14
CA PHE A 479 15.09 -7.11 19.27
C PHE A 479 14.15 -6.26 20.15
N LEU A 480 12.85 -6.24 19.85
CA LEU A 480 11.86 -5.43 20.58
C LEU A 480 11.69 -5.87 22.05
N SER A 481 11.89 -7.16 22.36
CA SER A 481 11.77 -7.70 23.72
C SER A 481 12.79 -7.11 24.69
N GLN A 482 13.88 -6.52 24.20
CA GLN A 482 14.89 -5.84 25.04
C GLN A 482 14.36 -4.53 25.64
N PHE A 483 13.21 -4.02 25.15
CA PHE A 483 12.67 -2.71 25.51
C PHE A 483 11.30 -2.78 26.21
N ILE A 484 10.73 -3.98 26.36
CA ILE A 484 9.44 -4.28 27.01
C ILE A 484 9.70 -4.96 28.34
#